data_AF-A0A0K1QKF9-F1
#
_entry.id   AF-A0A0K1QKF9-F1
#
_cell.length_a   1.000
_cell.length_b   1.000
_cell.length_c   1.000
_cell.angle_alpha   90.00
_cell.angle_beta   90.00
_cell.angle_gamma   90.00
#
_symmetry.space_group_name_H-M   'P 1'
#
loop_
_entity.id
_entity.type
_entity.pdbx_description
1 polymer ?
#
loop_
_entity_poly.entity_id
_entity_poly.type
_entity_poly.pdbx_seq_one_letter_code
_entity_poly.pdbx_strand_id
1 'polypeptide(L)' 'MTYPIQSSASSADSPLNELRDVQDILVLLSLALAIIASPSTPILVARVAAVMAQHTAMAWAELLDDAIAAQGGER' A
#
# COMPACT_ATOMS: atom_id res chain seq x y z
N MET A 1 30.82 -19.85 29.76
CA MET A 1 29.44 -19.39 30.00
C MET A 1 28.96 -18.70 28.73
N THR A 2 28.40 -19.47 27.81
CA THR A 2 27.94 -19.01 26.51
C THR A 2 26.47 -18.67 26.64
N TYR A 3 26.13 -17.38 26.59
CA TYR A 3 24.74 -16.95 26.58
C TYR A 3 24.14 -17.29 25.22
N PRO A 4 22.96 -17.93 25.15
CA PRO A 4 22.25 -18.04 23.88
C PRO A 4 21.83 -16.63 23.47
N ILE A 5 22.30 -16.19 22.31
CA ILE A 5 21.73 -15.08 21.55
C ILE A 5 20.26 -15.43 21.31
N GLN A 6 19.37 -14.83 22.11
CA GLN A 6 17.95 -14.85 21.84
C GLN A 6 17.79 -14.18 20.47
N SER A 7 17.52 -15.01 19.45
CA SER A 7 16.98 -14.53 18.19
C SER A 7 15.73 -13.75 18.57
N SER A 8 15.80 -12.43 18.50
CA SER A 8 14.63 -11.58 18.58
C SER A 8 13.78 -11.95 17.37
N ALA A 9 12.95 -12.98 17.51
CA ALA A 9 11.77 -13.16 16.69
C ALA A 9 10.98 -11.86 16.90
N SER A 10 11.26 -10.91 16.02
CA SER A 10 10.66 -9.59 16.01
C SER A 10 9.16 -9.83 16.02
N SER A 11 8.48 -9.47 17.11
CA SER A 11 7.01 -9.54 17.17
C SER A 11 6.34 -8.61 16.16
N ALA A 12 7.12 -7.97 15.28
CA ALA A 12 6.67 -7.15 14.16
C ALA A 12 6.11 -7.97 12.99
N ASP A 13 6.55 -9.22 12.78
CA ASP A 13 6.12 -10.07 11.66
C ASP A 13 4.95 -11.01 12.04
N SER A 14 4.07 -10.54 12.92
CA SER A 14 2.84 -11.29 13.19
C SER A 14 1.85 -10.98 12.07
N PRO A 15 1.16 -11.97 11.47
CA PRO A 15 0.20 -11.74 10.39
C PRO A 15 -0.97 -10.81 10.82
N LEU A 16 -1.21 -10.69 12.12
CA LEU A 16 -2.18 -9.73 12.67
C LEU A 16 -1.72 -8.28 12.56
N ASN A 17 -0.40 -8.03 12.59
CA ASN A 17 0.16 -6.69 12.44
C ASN A 17 0.05 -6.22 10.98
N GLU A 18 0.34 -7.11 10.02
CA GLU A 18 0.12 -6.84 8.59
C GLU A 18 -1.34 -6.55 8.25
N LEU A 19 -2.28 -7.34 8.79
CA LEU A 19 -3.72 -7.11 8.60
C LEU A 19 -4.19 -5.77 9.17
N ARG A 20 -3.58 -5.33 10.29
CA ARG A 20 -3.85 -4.04 10.90
C ARG A 20 -3.32 -2.89 10.06
N ASP A 21 -2.11 -3.01 9.54
CA ASP A 21 -1.52 -2.02 8.64
C ASP A 21 -2.35 -1.88 7.36
N VAL A 22 -2.82 -2.99 6.78
CA VAL A 22 -3.74 -3.00 5.62
C VAL A 22 -5.07 -2.32 5.99
N GLN A 23 -5.63 -2.59 7.16
CA GLN A 23 -6.87 -1.96 7.60
C GLN A 23 -6.71 -0.45 7.78
N ASP A 24 -5.62 0.01 8.37
CA ASP A 24 -5.34 1.44 8.55
C ASP A 24 -5.18 2.15 7.18
N ILE A 25 -4.51 1.50 6.22
CA ILE A 25 -4.40 1.99 4.84
C ILE A 25 -5.79 2.09 4.18
N LEU A 26 -6.65 1.09 4.33
CA LEU A 26 -8.00 1.08 3.74
C LEU A 26 -8.89 2.18 4.35
N VAL A 27 -8.76 2.46 5.64
CA VAL A 27 -9.48 3.56 6.30
C VAL A 27 -9.02 4.92 5.74
N LEU A 28 -7.71 5.12 5.58
CA LEU A 28 -7.15 6.34 5.00
C LEU A 28 -7.58 6.53 3.54
N LEU A 29 -7.61 5.45 2.76
CA LEU A 29 -8.13 5.45 1.39
C LEU A 29 -9.63 5.79 1.34
N SER A 30 -10.43 5.21 2.24
CA SER A 30 -11.86 5.51 2.34
C SER A 30 -12.10 6.99 2.69
N LEU A 31 -11.30 7.54 3.62
CA LEU A 31 -11.36 8.94 3.98
C LEU A 31 -10.96 9.85 2.79
N ALA A 32 -9.88 9.53 2.09
CA ALA A 32 -9.45 10.26 0.91
C ALA A 32 -10.52 10.23 -0.20
N LEU A 33 -11.17 9.08 -0.39
CA LEU A 33 -12.27 8.94 -1.35
C LEU A 33 -13.51 9.75 -0.94
N ALA A 34 -13.86 9.75 0.35
CA ALA A 34 -14.94 10.56 0.89
C ALA A 34 -14.65 12.07 0.74
N ILE A 35 -13.39 12.48 0.88
CA ILE A 35 -12.96 13.85 0.59
C ILE A 35 -13.14 14.14 -0.90
N ILE A 36 -12.62 13.31 -1.80
CA ILE A 36 -12.76 13.54 -3.26
C ILE A 36 -14.23 13.61 -3.70
N ALA A 37 -15.08 12.76 -3.14
CA ALA A 37 -16.51 12.72 -3.44
C ALA A 37 -17.32 13.82 -2.75
N SER A 38 -16.73 14.57 -1.80
CA SER A 38 -17.43 15.64 -1.10
C SER A 38 -17.74 16.81 -2.06
N PRO A 39 -18.98 17.32 -2.07
CA PRO A 39 -19.38 18.44 -2.93
C PRO A 39 -18.72 19.77 -2.55
N SER A 40 -18.06 19.85 -1.38
CA SER A 40 -17.26 21.01 -0.94
C SER A 40 -15.82 21.01 -1.47
N THR A 41 -15.42 19.95 -2.17
CA THR A 41 -14.05 19.80 -2.68
C THR A 41 -13.93 20.50 -4.03
N PRO A 42 -13.00 21.45 -4.18
CA PRO A 42 -12.81 22.13 -5.46
C PRO A 42 -12.50 21.10 -6.55
N ILE A 43 -13.22 21.17 -7.67
CA ILE A 43 -13.09 20.24 -8.82
C ILE A 43 -11.64 20.01 -9.26
N LEU A 44 -10.77 21.01 -9.10
CA LEU A 44 -9.34 20.91 -9.40
C LEU A 44 -8.61 19.94 -8.47
N VAL A 45 -8.92 19.92 -7.18
CA VAL A 45 -8.30 19.03 -6.19
C VAL A 45 -8.74 17.59 -6.45
N ALA A 46 -10.02 17.36 -6.76
CA ALA A 46 -10.53 16.05 -7.14
C ALA A 46 -9.85 15.51 -8.41
N ARG A 47 -9.65 16.37 -9.42
CA ARG A 47 -8.93 16.00 -10.66
C ARG A 47 -7.46 15.69 -10.42
N VAL A 48 -6.77 16.51 -9.64
CA VAL A 48 -5.35 16.26 -9.31
C VAL A 48 -5.21 14.97 -8.52
N ALA A 49 -6.09 14.71 -7.54
CA ALA A 49 -6.10 13.46 -6.78
C ALA A 49 -6.35 12.24 -7.68
N ALA A 50 -7.30 12.33 -8.61
CA ALA A 50 -7.58 11.27 -9.57
C ALA A 50 -6.38 11.00 -10.51
N VAL A 51 -5.75 12.05 -11.03
CA VAL A 51 -4.56 11.93 -11.90
C VAL A 51 -3.37 11.34 -11.15
N MET A 52 -3.14 11.76 -9.90
CA MET A 52 -2.10 11.19 -9.04
C MET A 52 -2.37 9.71 -8.76
N ALA A 53 -3.60 9.35 -8.40
CA ALA A 53 -3.98 7.95 -8.19
C ALA A 53 -3.79 7.09 -9.45
N GLN A 54 -4.11 7.62 -10.64
CA GLN A 54 -3.88 6.94 -11.92
C GLN A 54 -2.39 6.73 -12.20
N HIS A 55 -1.56 7.77 -12.04
CA HIS A 55 -0.12 7.65 -12.24
C HIS A 55 0.52 6.68 -11.25
N THR A 56 0.10 6.73 -9.98
CA THR A 56 0.56 5.80 -8.96
C THR A 56 0.14 4.38 -9.33
N ALA A 57 -1.12 4.13 -9.69
CA ALA A 57 -1.57 2.80 -10.13
C ALA A 57 -0.79 2.28 -11.34
N MET A 58 -0.44 3.14 -12.30
CA MET A 58 0.36 2.78 -13.47
C MET A 58 1.79 2.39 -13.07
N ALA A 59 2.42 3.16 -12.19
CA ALA A 59 3.75 2.86 -11.66
C ALA A 59 3.77 1.55 -10.84
N TRP A 60 2.72 1.30 -10.04
CA TRP A 60 2.57 0.03 -9.33
C TRP A 60 2.35 -1.13 -10.30
N ALA A 61 1.59 -0.94 -11.38
CA ALA A 61 1.37 -1.97 -12.38
C ALA A 61 2.68 -2.36 -13.09
N GLU A 62 3.51 -1.39 -13.47
CA GLU A 62 4.83 -1.64 -14.06
C GLU A 62 5.76 -2.39 -13.09
N LEU A 63 5.80 -1.98 -11.83
CA LEU A 63 6.62 -2.63 -10.80
C LEU A 63 6.13 -4.06 -10.51
N LEU A 64 4.82 -4.29 -10.57
CA LEU A 64 4.22 -5.62 -10.41
C LEU A 64 4.55 -6.53 -11.60
N ASP A 65 4.51 -6.00 -12.82
CA ASP A 65 4.85 -6.74 -14.04
C ASP A 65 6.33 -7.16 -14.02
N ASP A 66 7.23 -6.26 -13.62
CA ASP A 66 8.65 -6.55 -13.41
C ASP A 66 8.88 -7.60 -12.31
N ALA A 67 8.13 -7.51 -11.20
CA ALA A 67 8.21 -8.49 -10.12
C ALA A 67 7.69 -9.88 -10.53
N ILE A 68 6.68 -9.95 -11.40
CA ILE A 68 6.13 -11.18 -11.97
C ILE A 68 7.12 -11.78 -12.98
N ALA A 69 7.71 -10.96 -13.85
CA ALA A 69 8.74 -11.39 -14.80
C ALA A 69 10.00 -11.92 -14.09
N ALA A 70 10.43 -11.28 -13.00
CA ALA A 70 11.56 -11.71 -12.19
C ALA A 70 11.32 -13.06 -11.47
N GLN A 71 10.07 -13.42 -11.21
CA GLN A 71 9.68 -14.69 -10.58
C GLN A 71 9.52 -15.85 -11.58
N GLY A 72 9.85 -15.65 -12.86
CA GLY A 72 9.78 -16.69 -13.87
C GLY A 72 8.38 -16.88 -14.47
N GLY A 73 7.60 -15.80 -14.59
CA GLY A 73 6.38 -15.78 -15.40
C GLY A 73 6.67 -16.36 -16.80
N GLU A 74 6.08 -17.52 -17.06
CA GLU A 74 6.38 -18.37 -18.21
C GLU A 74 6.13 -17.66 -19.54
N ARG A 75 7.07 -17.89 -20.47
CA ARG A 75 6.95 -17.53 -21.89
C ARG A 75 5.98 -18.44 -22.61
#